data_AF-A0A661DRQ4-F1
#
_entry.id   AF-A0A661DRQ4-F1
#
_cell.length_a   1.000
_cell.length_b   1.000
_cell.length_c   1.000
_cell.angle_alpha   90.00
_cell.angle_beta   90.00
_cell.angle_gamma   90.00
#
_symmetry.space_group_name_H-M   'P 1'
#
loop_
_entity.id
_entity.type
_entity.pdbx_description
1 polymer ?
#
loop_
_entity_poly.entity_id
_entity_poly.type
_entity_poly.pdbx_seq_one_letter_code
_entity_poly.pdbx_strand_id
1 'polypeptide(L)'
;MLTVTSSDNQTATSSQEVEVYILPSAEYTTRTSNLTATFTNNTSGGDGDFTYEWDFGDEGTSTEDSPSHTYSMAGSYTVVLTATDGQSNISTFSSSVTVSDPPPPASSGGGGGSMGLLLLAGLMLLSRFGATRQKG
;
A
#
# COMPACT_ATOMS: atom_id res chain seq x y z
N MET A 1 -0.82 -45.50 11.27
CA MET A 1 -0.37 -46.89 11.06
C MET A 1 -1.17 -47.80 12.00
N LEU A 2 -2.14 -48.55 11.46
CA LEU A 2 -2.75 -49.69 12.16
C LEU A 2 -2.19 -50.96 11.53
N THR A 3 -1.51 -51.78 12.32
CA THR A 3 -1.08 -53.11 11.91
C THR A 3 -2.03 -54.11 12.55
N VAL A 4 -2.92 -54.71 11.77
CA VAL A 4 -3.69 -55.87 12.22
C VAL A 4 -2.92 -57.10 11.77
N THR A 5 -2.33 -57.82 12.72
CA THR A 5 -1.68 -59.11 12.44
C THR A 5 -2.70 -60.22 12.71
N SER A 6 -3.26 -60.80 11.64
CA SER A 6 -4.03 -62.05 11.75
C SER A 6 -3.08 -63.22 12.06
N SER A 7 -3.60 -64.30 12.65
CA SER A 7 -2.86 -65.52 13.00
C SER A 7 -2.11 -66.18 11.83
N ASP A 8 -2.45 -65.82 10.60
CA ASP A 8 -1.85 -66.34 9.36
C ASP A 8 -0.65 -65.51 8.87
N ASN A 9 -0.13 -64.59 9.69
CA ASN A 9 0.96 -63.66 9.35
C ASN A 9 0.69 -62.80 8.10
N GLN A 10 -0.58 -62.62 7.77
CA GLN A 10 -1.03 -61.72 6.71
C GLN A 10 -1.16 -60.31 7.30
N THR A 11 -0.39 -59.37 6.76
CA THR A 11 -0.49 -57.94 7.06
C THR A 11 -1.29 -57.24 5.97
N ALA A 12 -2.49 -56.80 6.30
CA ALA A 12 -3.23 -55.84 5.47
C ALA A 12 -2.80 -54.43 5.87
N THR A 13 -2.27 -53.67 4.92
CA THR A 13 -1.87 -52.28 5.16
C THR A 13 -2.92 -51.39 4.50
N SER A 14 -3.50 -50.48 5.27
CA SER A 14 -4.39 -49.44 4.76
C SER A 14 -3.69 -48.10 4.93
N SER A 15 -3.48 -47.39 3.82
CA SER A 15 -2.94 -46.03 3.80
C SER A 15 -4.09 -45.08 3.50
N GLN A 16 -4.26 -44.08 4.34
CA GLN A 16 -5.21 -43.00 4.13
C GLN A 16 -4.38 -41.75 3.87
N GLU A 17 -4.53 -41.15 2.69
CA GLU A 17 -3.87 -39.89 2.39
C GLU A 17 -4.53 -38.80 3.24
N VAL A 18 -3.71 -38.10 4.04
CA VAL A 18 -4.16 -36.91 4.78
C VAL A 18 -3.81 -35.72 3.90
N GLU A 19 -4.85 -35.07 3.38
CA GLU A 19 -4.70 -33.79 2.71
C GLU A 19 -4.44 -32.72 3.78
N VAL A 20 -3.22 -32.16 3.78
CA VAL A 20 -2.85 -31.09 4.69
C VAL A 20 -3.45 -29.81 4.13
N TYR A 21 -4.63 -29.46 4.64
CA TYR A 21 -5.29 -28.23 4.27
C TYR A 21 -4.62 -27.03 4.96
N ILE A 22 -4.14 -26.08 4.17
CA ILE A 22 -3.50 -24.85 4.64
C ILE A 22 -4.42 -23.66 4.32
N LEU A 23 -4.74 -22.84 5.31
CA LEU A 23 -5.54 -21.63 5.08
C LEU A 23 -4.75 -20.63 4.23
N PRO A 24 -5.44 -19.78 3.45
CA PRO A 24 -4.79 -18.72 2.71
C PRO A 24 -4.17 -17.67 3.64
N SER A 25 -3.00 -17.17 3.26
CA SER A 25 -2.27 -16.09 3.91
C SER A 25 -2.07 -14.97 2.90
N ALA A 26 -2.95 -13.97 2.92
CA ALA A 26 -2.82 -12.78 2.08
C ALA A 26 -1.60 -11.97 2.53
N GLU A 27 -0.77 -11.58 1.57
CA GLU A 27 0.36 -10.68 1.79
C GLU A 27 0.66 -9.92 0.49
N TYR A 28 1.20 -8.72 0.61
CA TYR A 28 1.73 -8.00 -0.55
C TYR A 28 2.95 -7.15 -0.19
N THR A 29 3.73 -6.82 -1.21
CA THR A 29 4.73 -5.76 -1.16
C THR A 29 4.33 -4.62 -2.08
N THR A 30 4.82 -3.42 -1.78
CA THR A 30 4.49 -2.20 -2.54
C THR A 30 5.76 -1.49 -2.98
N ARG A 31 5.69 -0.86 -4.14
CA ARG A 31 6.69 0.08 -4.65
C ARG A 31 5.97 1.35 -5.08
N THR A 32 6.49 2.50 -4.69
CA THR A 32 5.91 3.79 -5.06
C THR A 32 6.84 4.58 -5.97
N SER A 33 6.24 5.27 -6.93
CA SER A 33 6.91 6.21 -7.83
C SER A 33 5.99 7.41 -8.01
N ASN A 34 6.35 8.50 -7.33
CA ASN A 34 5.49 9.68 -7.21
C ASN A 34 4.09 9.30 -6.68
N LEU A 35 3.04 9.62 -7.43
CA LEU A 35 1.63 9.33 -7.12
C LEU A 35 1.20 7.90 -7.51
N THR A 36 2.07 7.11 -8.12
CA THR A 36 1.74 5.75 -8.55
C THR A 36 2.31 4.73 -7.57
N ALA A 37 1.46 3.82 -7.09
CA ALA A 37 1.86 2.61 -6.37
C ALA A 37 1.70 1.38 -7.26
N THR A 38 2.67 0.48 -7.20
CA THR A 38 2.63 -0.84 -7.82
C THR A 38 2.67 -1.89 -6.73
N PHE A 39 1.76 -2.84 -6.78
CA PHE A 39 1.60 -3.88 -5.79
C PHE A 39 2.08 -5.21 -6.36
N THR A 40 2.70 -6.03 -5.51
CA THR A 40 3.07 -7.40 -5.84
C THR A 40 2.44 -8.31 -4.81
N ASN A 41 1.52 -9.14 -5.27
CA ASN A 41 0.82 -10.11 -4.43
C ASN A 41 1.77 -11.26 -4.07
N ASN A 42 1.84 -11.58 -2.79
CA ASN A 42 2.63 -12.69 -2.24
C ASN A 42 1.72 -13.64 -1.44
N THR A 43 0.42 -13.66 -1.74
CA THR A 43 -0.54 -14.58 -1.12
C THR A 43 -0.04 -16.01 -1.25
N SER A 44 -0.10 -16.75 -0.16
CA SER A 44 0.37 -18.14 -0.08
C SER A 44 -0.62 -19.02 0.67
N GLY A 45 -0.41 -20.34 0.60
CA GLY A 45 -1.35 -21.31 1.16
C GLY A 45 -2.65 -21.40 0.36
N GLY A 46 -3.74 -21.80 1.02
CA GLY A 46 -5.05 -22.01 0.41
C GLY A 46 -5.11 -23.19 -0.56
N ASP A 47 -6.28 -23.37 -1.16
CA ASP A 47 -6.56 -24.41 -2.16
C ASP A 47 -6.24 -23.99 -3.62
N GLY A 48 -5.52 -22.88 -3.82
CA GLY A 48 -5.39 -22.27 -5.15
C GLY A 48 -6.68 -21.62 -5.63
N ASP A 49 -6.79 -21.39 -6.95
CA ASP A 49 -7.92 -20.71 -7.60
C ASP A 49 -8.35 -19.40 -6.92
N PHE A 50 -7.35 -18.59 -6.59
CA PHE A 50 -7.56 -17.35 -5.87
C PHE A 50 -8.33 -16.31 -6.68
N THR A 51 -9.25 -15.64 -5.99
CA THR A 51 -9.79 -14.34 -6.39
C THR A 51 -9.30 -13.27 -5.44
N TYR A 52 -9.06 -12.07 -5.97
CA TYR A 52 -8.51 -10.96 -5.20
C TYR A 52 -9.43 -9.75 -5.28
N GLU A 53 -9.47 -9.01 -4.18
CA GLU A 53 -10.09 -7.71 -4.08
C GLU A 53 -9.12 -6.76 -3.37
N TRP A 54 -8.81 -5.67 -4.06
CA TRP A 54 -7.98 -4.59 -3.56
C TRP A 54 -8.84 -3.38 -3.24
N ASP A 55 -8.62 -2.77 -2.09
CA ASP A 55 -9.08 -1.43 -1.72
C ASP A 55 -7.84 -0.56 -1.51
N PHE A 56 -7.70 0.49 -2.31
CA PHE A 56 -6.52 1.36 -2.28
C PHE A 56 -6.59 2.47 -1.21
N GLY A 57 -7.71 2.59 -0.49
CA GLY A 57 -7.91 3.58 0.57
C GLY A 57 -8.32 4.97 0.08
N ASP A 58 -8.58 5.12 -1.23
CA ASP A 58 -9.04 6.35 -1.88
C ASP A 58 -10.32 6.15 -2.71
N GLU A 59 -11.14 5.15 -2.34
CA GLU A 59 -12.31 4.65 -3.08
C GLU A 59 -11.99 3.88 -4.37
N GLY A 60 -10.71 3.81 -4.77
CA GLY A 60 -10.25 2.97 -5.86
C GLY A 60 -10.17 1.48 -5.45
N THR A 61 -10.57 0.60 -6.38
CA THR A 61 -10.51 -0.86 -6.18
C THR A 61 -9.92 -1.59 -7.38
N SER A 62 -9.44 -2.81 -7.19
CA SER A 62 -9.01 -3.70 -8.29
C SER A 62 -9.26 -5.18 -7.96
N THR A 63 -9.37 -6.00 -9.00
CA THR A 63 -9.43 -7.48 -8.89
C THR A 63 -8.26 -8.18 -9.57
N GLU A 64 -7.29 -7.40 -10.09
CA GLU A 64 -6.07 -7.97 -10.66
C GLU A 64 -5.22 -8.64 -9.57
N ASP A 65 -4.44 -9.64 -9.95
CA ASP A 65 -3.51 -10.30 -9.03
C ASP A 65 -2.53 -9.30 -8.41
N SER A 66 -1.85 -8.51 -9.25
CA SER A 66 -0.81 -7.56 -8.85
C SER A 66 -1.03 -6.21 -9.57
N PRO A 67 -1.93 -5.34 -9.06
CA PRO A 67 -2.32 -4.11 -9.75
C PRO A 67 -1.30 -2.98 -9.63
N SER A 68 -1.51 -1.93 -10.43
CA SER A 68 -0.95 -0.60 -10.17
C SER A 68 -2.06 0.42 -10.05
N HIS A 69 -1.94 1.33 -9.09
CA HIS A 69 -2.91 2.39 -8.83
C HIS A 69 -2.22 3.75 -8.80
N THR A 70 -2.89 4.77 -9.33
CA THR A 70 -2.40 6.16 -9.30
C THR A 70 -3.34 7.02 -8.47
N TYR A 71 -2.80 7.59 -7.40
CA TYR A 71 -3.53 8.44 -6.48
C TYR A 71 -3.65 9.86 -7.02
N SER A 72 -4.76 10.53 -6.70
CA SER A 72 -4.99 11.92 -7.13
C SER A 72 -4.17 12.93 -6.32
N MET A 73 -3.76 12.59 -5.10
CA MET A 73 -3.05 13.48 -4.18
C MET A 73 -1.94 12.73 -3.46
N ALA A 74 -0.88 13.45 -3.08
CA ALA A 74 0.13 12.94 -2.16
C ALA A 74 -0.50 12.67 -0.79
N GLY A 75 -0.11 11.58 -0.14
CA GLY A 75 -0.73 11.16 1.10
C GLY A 75 -0.31 9.77 1.56
N SER A 76 -0.89 9.36 2.69
CA SER A 76 -0.78 8.00 3.21
C SER A 76 -2.14 7.32 3.12
N TYR A 77 -2.18 6.16 2.50
CA TYR A 77 -3.40 5.41 2.21
C TYR A 77 -3.30 4.02 2.83
N THR A 78 -4.37 3.58 3.50
CA THR A 78 -4.47 2.21 4.01
C THR A 78 -4.94 1.31 2.87
N VAL A 79 -4.04 0.47 2.37
CA VAL A 79 -4.33 -0.45 1.27
C VAL A 79 -4.66 -1.82 1.84
N VAL A 80 -5.77 -2.41 1.38
CA VAL A 80 -6.27 -3.71 1.82
C VAL A 80 -6.28 -4.67 0.63
N LEU A 81 -5.72 -5.86 0.84
CA LEU A 81 -5.86 -7.01 -0.05
C LEU A 81 -6.72 -8.05 0.64
N THR A 82 -7.79 -8.48 -0.02
CA THR A 82 -8.59 -9.65 0.35
C THR A 82 -8.37 -10.74 -0.69
N ALA A 83 -7.88 -11.89 -0.25
CA ALA A 83 -7.72 -13.08 -1.09
C ALA A 83 -8.74 -14.14 -0.67
N THR A 84 -9.46 -14.70 -1.63
CA THR A 84 -10.41 -15.80 -1.42
C THR A 84 -9.98 -17.00 -2.26
N ASP A 85 -9.75 -18.15 -1.63
CA ASP A 85 -9.34 -19.39 -2.32
C ASP A 85 -10.53 -20.14 -2.94
N GLY A 86 -10.25 -21.20 -3.70
CA GLY A 86 -11.26 -22.03 -4.37
C GLY A 86 -12.28 -22.70 -3.41
N GLN A 87 -11.95 -22.83 -2.12
CA GLN A 87 -12.84 -23.34 -1.08
C GLN A 87 -13.58 -22.23 -0.32
N SER A 88 -13.54 -20.99 -0.83
CA SER A 88 -14.14 -19.80 -0.21
C SER A 88 -13.54 -19.41 1.14
N ASN A 89 -12.31 -19.81 1.41
CA ASN A 89 -11.57 -19.35 2.58
C ASN A 89 -10.98 -17.98 2.29
N ILE A 90 -11.11 -17.07 3.25
CA ILE A 90 -10.80 -15.67 3.07
C ILE A 90 -9.61 -15.29 3.96
N SER A 91 -8.67 -14.55 3.40
CA SER A 91 -7.56 -13.94 4.10
C SER A 91 -7.44 -12.48 3.72
N THR A 92 -7.13 -11.62 4.69
CA THR A 92 -7.04 -10.17 4.47
C THR A 92 -5.72 -9.65 5.03
N PHE A 93 -5.08 -8.77 4.26
CA PHE A 93 -3.86 -8.08 4.66
C PHE A 93 -3.98 -6.58 4.43
N SER A 94 -3.46 -5.79 5.35
CA SER A 94 -3.57 -4.32 5.32
C SER A 94 -2.24 -3.67 5.66
N SER A 95 -1.86 -2.64 4.90
CA SER A 95 -0.64 -1.86 5.15
C SER A 95 -0.81 -0.41 4.71
N SER A 96 -0.01 0.48 5.30
CA SER A 96 -0.01 1.91 4.98
C SER A 96 0.99 2.19 3.85
N VAL A 97 0.49 2.76 2.76
CA VAL A 97 1.29 3.13 1.58
C VAL A 97 1.37 4.64 1.47
N THR A 98 2.57 5.19 1.37
CA THR A 98 2.80 6.63 1.21
C THR A 98 3.24 6.96 -0.21
N VAL A 99 2.52 7.88 -0.85
CA VAL A 99 2.82 8.41 -2.18
C VAL A 99 3.09 9.92 -2.10
N SER A 100 3.92 10.43 -3.00
CA SER A 100 4.39 11.83 -2.98
C SER A 100 4.34 12.46 -4.36
N ASP A 101 4.20 13.78 -4.43
CA ASP A 101 4.27 14.49 -5.71
C ASP A 101 5.64 14.28 -6.40
N PRO A 102 5.68 14.34 -7.75
CA PRO A 102 6.94 14.30 -8.47
C PRO A 102 7.82 15.49 -8.09
N PRO A 103 9.15 15.33 -8.11
CA PRO A 103 10.04 16.45 -7.88
C PRO A 103 9.79 17.55 -8.93
N PRO A 104 9.83 18.84 -8.54
CA PRO A 104 9.67 19.92 -9.50
C PRO A 104 10.73 19.81 -10.60
N PRO A 105 10.41 20.19 -11.86
CA PRO A 105 11.39 20.15 -12.93
C PRO A 105 12.61 20.99 -12.53
N ALA A 106 13.81 20.43 -12.73
CA ALA A 106 15.05 21.11 -12.40
C ALA A 106 15.03 22.48 -13.10
N SER A 107 14.94 23.55 -12.30
CA SER A 107 15.06 24.90 -12.82
C SER A 107 16.48 25.02 -13.34
N SER A 108 16.64 25.01 -14.66
CA SER A 108 17.89 25.39 -15.30
C SER A 108 18.14 26.85 -14.96
N GLY A 109 18.82 27.10 -13.83
CA GLY A 109 19.32 28.40 -13.45
C GLY A 109 20.25 28.87 -14.55
N GLY A 110 19.72 29.63 -15.51
CA GLY A 110 20.51 30.35 -16.48
C GLY A 110 21.40 31.32 -15.74
N GLY A 111 22.67 30.97 -15.58
CA GLY A 111 23.71 31.87 -15.14
C GLY A 111 23.86 32.99 -16.16
N GLY A 112 23.16 34.10 -15.96
CA GLY A 112 23.42 35.39 -16.59
C GLY A 112 23.91 36.37 -15.53
N GLY A 113 25.23 36.52 -15.40
CA GLY A 113 25.84 37.42 -14.43
C GLY A 113 25.68 38.89 -14.80
N SER A 114 25.75 39.78 -13.80
CA SER A 114 26.54 41.03 -13.82
C SER A 114 26.39 41.78 -12.48
N MET A 115 27.46 42.43 -12.03
CA MET A 115 27.66 43.08 -10.73
C MET A 115 27.21 44.56 -10.73
N GLY A 116 26.73 45.07 -9.57
CA GLY A 116 26.53 46.50 -9.24
C GLY A 116 25.10 46.82 -8.77
N LEU A 117 24.78 47.62 -7.76
CA LEU A 117 25.47 48.70 -7.03
C LEU A 117 24.65 49.03 -5.74
N LEU A 118 25.31 49.47 -4.67
CA LEU A 118 24.76 49.89 -3.36
C LEU A 118 23.96 51.23 -3.38
N LEU A 119 23.25 51.52 -2.25
CA LEU A 119 22.69 52.80 -1.70
C LEU A 119 21.13 52.80 -1.66
N LEU A 120 20.37 53.26 -0.65
CA LEU A 120 20.60 54.11 0.54
C LEU A 120 19.45 53.91 1.58
N ALA A 121 19.68 54.33 2.82
CA ALA A 121 18.78 54.29 3.99
C ALA A 121 17.46 55.09 3.87
N GLY A 122 16.44 54.70 4.65
CA GLY A 122 15.20 55.45 4.85
C GLY A 122 14.53 55.15 6.20
N LEU A 123 14.92 55.90 7.23
CA LEU A 123 14.31 55.96 8.56
C LEU A 123 13.28 57.11 8.60
N MET A 124 12.00 56.85 8.92
CA MET A 124 11.01 57.80 9.51
C MET A 124 9.70 57.04 9.81
N LEU A 125 9.34 56.72 11.06
CA LEU A 125 8.74 57.50 12.18
C LEU A 125 7.18 57.60 12.14
N LEU A 126 6.57 56.98 13.16
CA LEU A 126 5.25 57.22 13.81
C LEU A 126 4.05 57.71 12.99
N SER A 127 2.93 57.00 13.15
CA SER A 127 1.67 57.62 13.61
C SER A 127 0.69 56.61 14.21
N ARG A 128 -0.17 57.13 15.09
CA ARG A 128 -0.94 56.47 16.13
C ARG A 128 -2.41 56.30 15.70
N PHE A 129 -3.15 55.56 16.52
CA PHE A 129 -4.59 55.69 16.83
C PHE A 129 -5.62 55.00 15.92
N GLY A 130 -6.55 54.28 16.56
CA GLY A 130 -7.82 53.84 15.97
C GLY A 130 -8.43 52.61 16.62
N ALA A 131 -8.93 52.73 17.86
CA ALA A 131 -9.78 51.72 18.50
C ALA A 131 -11.16 51.61 17.83
N THR A 132 -11.77 50.43 17.76
CA THR A 132 -13.19 50.25 18.18
C THR A 132 -13.56 48.79 18.48
N ARG A 133 -14.38 48.64 19.52
CA ARG A 133 -15.04 47.46 20.12
C ARG A 133 -16.19 46.91 19.25
N GLN A 134 -16.51 45.60 19.35
CA GLN A 134 -17.84 44.99 19.58
C GLN A 134 -17.74 43.46 19.35
N LYS A 135 -17.85 42.58 20.35
CA LYS A 135 -19.05 41.96 20.96
C LYS A 135 -20.08 41.39 19.96
N GLY A 136 -20.10 40.06 19.87
CA GLY A 136 -21.31 39.22 19.81
C GLY A 136 -21.22 38.25 20.98
#